data_AF-A0A3D3JQT5-F1
#
_entry.id   AF-A0A3D3JQT5-F1
#
_cell.length_a   1.000
_cell.length_b   1.000
_cell.length_c   1.000
_cell.angle_alpha   90.00
_cell.angle_beta   90.00
_cell.angle_gamma   90.00
#
_symmetry.space_group_name_H-M   'P 1'
#
loop_
_entity.id
_entity.type
_entity.pdbx_description
1 polymer ?
#
loop_
_entity_poly.entity_id
_entity_poly.type
_entity_poly.pdbx_seq_one_letter_code
_entity_poly.pdbx_strand_id
1 'polypeptide(L)'
;MIGDHIHQTLKQVRELQANILEKQRFKGYSGRARAVAGTGALVGTGIMSMNFYPGSINAHLVGWATILSFALCLNYGALVQWFLFDPKVKRDIRRLKPVIDGMPPLLVAGLFTVALIECGQFSYLFGMWLAMFGLANLASRHVLPKGIVWLGIFYIVCGAALSLAPDQSFLSPVPVGVVLFVGEWIGGVIIHYDGKVDSVMRQAVITEMVDGPIE
;
A
#
# COMPACT_ATOMS: atom_id res chain seq x y z
N MET A 1 -45.99 14.41 14.54
CA MET A 1 -45.80 15.42 13.47
C MET A 1 -44.46 16.17 13.55
N ILE A 2 -44.14 16.92 14.62
CA ILE A 2 -42.81 17.57 14.74
C ILE A 2 -41.69 16.54 15.03
N GLY A 3 -41.97 15.53 15.85
CA GLY A 3 -41.02 14.44 16.15
C GLY A 3 -40.62 13.61 14.92
N ASP A 4 -41.58 13.29 14.04
CA ASP A 4 -41.33 12.52 12.82
C ASP A 4 -40.38 13.23 11.86
N HIS A 5 -40.51 14.56 11.74
CA HIS A 5 -39.66 15.38 10.89
C HIS A 5 -38.22 15.46 11.41
N ILE A 6 -38.04 15.52 12.74
CA ILE A 6 -36.71 15.53 13.37
C ILE A 6 -36.00 14.19 13.16
N HIS A 7 -36.70 13.07 13.33
CA HIS A 7 -36.15 11.74 13.09
C HIS A 7 -35.75 11.53 11.62
N GLN A 8 -36.58 11.97 10.67
CA GLN A 8 -36.26 11.90 9.25
C GLN A 8 -35.05 12.78 8.88
N THR A 9 -34.95 13.97 9.45
CA THR A 9 -33.83 14.89 9.18
C THR A 9 -32.52 14.36 9.77
N LEU A 10 -32.54 13.80 10.99
CA LEU A 10 -31.37 13.15 11.59
C LEU A 10 -30.93 11.91 10.80
N LYS A 11 -31.89 11.12 10.30
CA LYS A 11 -31.62 9.97 9.44
C LYS A 11 -30.95 10.40 8.13
N GLN A 12 -31.47 11.44 7.47
CA GLN A 12 -30.87 12.01 6.26
C GLN A 12 -29.46 12.57 6.50
N VAL A 13 -29.22 13.28 7.62
CA VAL A 13 -27.89 13.81 7.95
C VAL A 13 -26.90 12.66 8.20
N ARG A 14 -27.31 11.60 8.91
CA ARG A 14 -26.47 10.41 9.12
C ARG A 14 -26.18 9.68 7.82
N GLU A 15 -27.18 9.54 6.95
CA GLU A 15 -27.00 8.95 5.61
C GLU A 15 -26.08 9.81 4.74
N LEU A 16 -26.18 11.15 4.80
CA LEU A 16 -25.25 12.07 4.13
C LEU A 16 -23.84 11.93 4.68
N GLN A 17 -23.66 11.90 6.01
CA GLN A 17 -22.36 11.71 6.63
C GLN A 17 -21.75 10.35 6.25
N ALA A 18 -22.54 9.27 6.27
CA ALA A 18 -22.11 7.94 5.86
C ALA A 18 -21.74 7.91 4.37
N ASN A 19 -22.52 8.54 3.49
CA ASN A 19 -22.24 8.65 2.06
C ASN A 19 -21.04 9.56 1.75
N ILE A 20 -20.79 10.60 2.55
CA ILE A 20 -19.63 11.49 2.44
C ILE A 20 -18.36 10.76 2.91
N LEU A 21 -18.43 10.01 4.02
CA LEU A 21 -17.36 9.13 4.50
C LEU A 21 -17.07 8.00 3.50
N GLU A 22 -18.09 7.42 2.86
CA GLU A 22 -17.97 6.41 1.79
C GLU A 22 -17.28 7.00 0.55
N LYS A 23 -17.60 8.24 0.16
CA LYS A 23 -16.98 8.93 -0.98
C LYS A 23 -15.52 9.33 -0.75
N GLN A 24 -15.04 9.35 0.49
CA GLN A 24 -13.66 9.72 0.82
C GLN A 24 -12.67 8.55 0.85
N ARG A 25 -13.12 7.29 0.83
CA ARG A 25 -12.23 6.12 0.90
C ARG A 25 -11.78 5.63 -0.48
N PHE A 26 -10.48 5.55 -0.67
CA PHE A 26 -9.86 5.19 -1.95
C PHE A 26 -9.76 3.68 -2.13
N LYS A 27 -10.57 3.13 -3.05
CA LYS A 27 -10.60 1.69 -3.39
C LYS A 27 -9.63 1.28 -4.51
N GLY A 28 -8.81 2.21 -5.00
CA GLY A 28 -7.88 1.93 -6.10
C GLY A 28 -6.69 1.04 -5.73
N TYR A 29 -6.42 0.82 -4.43
CA TYR A 29 -5.41 -0.14 -3.99
C TYR A 29 -5.97 -1.56 -3.97
N SER A 30 -5.31 -2.46 -4.69
CA SER A 30 -5.64 -3.89 -4.70
C SER A 30 -4.79 -4.65 -3.68
N GLY A 31 -5.43 -5.12 -2.60
CA GLY A 31 -4.74 -5.96 -1.61
C GLY A 31 -4.17 -7.25 -2.19
N ARG A 32 -4.82 -7.80 -3.23
CA ARG A 32 -4.34 -8.99 -3.96
C ARG A 32 -3.07 -8.68 -4.77
N ALA A 33 -3.06 -7.57 -5.51
CA ALA A 33 -1.89 -7.16 -6.28
C ALA A 33 -0.68 -6.95 -5.36
N ARG A 34 -0.92 -6.36 -4.18
CA ARG A 34 0.07 -6.16 -3.14
C ARG A 34 0.69 -7.48 -2.65
N ALA A 35 -0.12 -8.45 -2.24
CA ALA A 35 0.36 -9.75 -1.77
C ALA A 35 1.13 -10.54 -2.86
N VAL A 36 0.69 -10.46 -4.12
CA VAL A 36 1.40 -11.08 -5.25
C VAL A 36 2.75 -10.40 -5.48
N ALA A 37 2.82 -9.06 -5.41
CA ALA A 37 4.07 -8.33 -5.53
C ALA A 37 5.07 -8.69 -4.41
N GLY A 38 4.62 -8.79 -3.15
CA GLY A 38 5.44 -9.25 -2.04
C GLY A 38 5.96 -10.67 -2.19
N THR A 39 5.12 -11.58 -2.71
CA THR A 39 5.53 -12.95 -3.04
C THR A 39 6.56 -12.97 -4.17
N GLY A 40 6.36 -12.15 -5.20
CA GLY A 40 7.33 -11.96 -6.28
C GLY A 40 8.67 -11.41 -5.78
N ALA A 41 8.66 -10.50 -4.82
CA ALA A 41 9.88 -10.00 -4.18
C ALA A 41 10.62 -11.12 -3.44
N LEU A 42 9.94 -11.94 -2.64
CA LEU A 42 10.56 -13.07 -1.94
C LEU A 42 11.19 -14.06 -2.93
N VAL A 43 10.44 -14.46 -3.96
CA VAL A 43 10.93 -15.38 -5.01
C VAL A 43 12.11 -14.76 -5.75
N GLY A 44 12.03 -13.49 -6.13
CA GLY A 44 13.09 -12.78 -6.83
C GLY A 44 14.39 -12.71 -6.01
N THR A 45 14.28 -12.34 -4.73
CA THR A 45 15.46 -12.35 -3.83
C THR A 45 16.00 -13.76 -3.59
N GLY A 46 15.13 -14.77 -3.53
CA GLY A 46 15.54 -16.18 -3.45
C GLY A 46 16.35 -16.61 -4.66
N ILE A 47 15.93 -16.24 -5.88
CA ILE A 47 16.67 -16.47 -7.12
C ILE A 47 18.03 -15.76 -7.09
N MET A 48 18.06 -14.50 -6.66
CA MET A 48 19.30 -13.71 -6.57
C MET A 48 20.30 -14.28 -5.56
N SER A 49 19.86 -15.07 -4.59
CA SER A 49 20.71 -15.74 -3.59
C SER A 49 21.19 -17.14 -4.03
N MET A 50 20.80 -17.64 -5.20
CA MET A 50 21.26 -18.94 -5.69
C MET A 50 22.67 -18.85 -6.28
N ASN A 51 23.46 -19.93 -6.16
CA ASN A 51 24.86 -19.97 -6.62
C ASN A 51 25.06 -19.68 -8.11
N PHE A 52 24.04 -19.87 -8.95
CA PHE A 52 24.13 -19.57 -10.38
C PHE A 52 23.94 -18.07 -10.69
N TYR A 53 23.34 -17.31 -9.77
CA TYR A 53 23.09 -15.89 -9.99
C TYR A 53 24.40 -15.11 -9.86
N PRO A 54 24.74 -14.22 -10.80
CA PRO A 54 26.01 -13.50 -10.73
C PRO A 54 26.10 -12.64 -9.46
N GLY A 55 27.14 -12.87 -8.65
CA GLY A 55 27.47 -12.08 -7.45
C GLY A 55 28.00 -10.68 -7.73
N SER A 56 27.58 -10.06 -8.85
CA SER A 56 27.95 -8.70 -9.23
C SER A 56 26.88 -7.70 -8.83
N ILE A 57 27.30 -6.47 -8.52
CA ILE A 57 26.41 -5.36 -8.18
C ILE A 57 25.44 -5.06 -9.34
N ASN A 58 25.94 -5.06 -10.58
CA ASN A 58 25.12 -4.78 -11.76
C ASN A 58 24.01 -5.83 -11.95
N ALA A 59 24.32 -7.12 -11.77
CA ALA A 59 23.31 -8.17 -11.83
C ALA A 59 22.25 -7.98 -10.72
N HIS A 60 22.66 -7.59 -9.51
CA HIS A 60 21.72 -7.32 -8.43
C HIS A 60 20.85 -6.08 -8.69
N LEU A 61 21.41 -5.01 -9.27
CA LEU A 61 20.64 -3.83 -9.70
C LEU A 61 19.58 -4.20 -10.75
N VAL A 62 19.93 -5.02 -11.74
CA VAL A 62 18.96 -5.51 -12.75
C VAL A 62 17.90 -6.40 -12.11
N GLY A 63 18.27 -7.25 -11.16
CA GLY A 63 17.35 -8.09 -10.40
C GLY A 63 16.32 -7.25 -9.62
N TRP A 64 16.79 -6.25 -8.88
CA TRP A 64 15.93 -5.31 -8.17
C TRP A 64 15.07 -4.47 -9.11
N ALA A 65 15.61 -4.00 -10.23
CA ALA A 65 14.83 -3.30 -11.24
C ALA A 65 13.72 -4.18 -11.80
N THR A 66 13.99 -5.47 -12.04
CA THR A 66 12.99 -6.44 -12.51
C THR A 66 11.87 -6.65 -11.48
N ILE A 67 12.23 -6.84 -10.20
CA ILE A 67 11.26 -6.96 -9.10
C ILE A 67 10.41 -5.69 -8.98
N LEU A 68 11.03 -4.51 -9.05
CA LEU A 68 10.35 -3.23 -9.00
C LEU A 68 9.38 -3.07 -10.17
N SER A 69 9.83 -3.34 -11.40
CA SER A 69 8.98 -3.26 -12.59
C SER A 69 7.78 -4.21 -12.50
N PHE A 70 8.00 -5.45 -12.05
CA PHE A 70 6.91 -6.40 -11.81
C PHE A 70 5.89 -5.88 -10.78
N ALA A 71 6.37 -5.38 -9.64
CA ALA A 71 5.52 -4.82 -8.60
C ALA A 71 4.74 -3.58 -9.07
N LEU A 72 5.39 -2.70 -9.84
CA LEU A 72 4.75 -1.52 -10.43
C LEU A 72 3.66 -1.93 -11.43
N CYS A 73 3.95 -2.85 -12.35
CA CYS A 73 2.97 -3.35 -13.31
C CYS A 73 1.74 -3.93 -12.63
N LEU A 74 1.90 -4.71 -11.55
CA LEU A 74 0.76 -5.27 -10.82
C LEU A 74 -0.05 -4.19 -10.10
N ASN A 75 0.61 -3.33 -9.32
CA ASN A 75 -0.10 -2.36 -8.49
C ASN A 75 -0.71 -1.22 -9.31
N TYR A 76 0.06 -0.64 -10.23
CA TYR A 76 -0.44 0.42 -11.11
C TYR A 76 -1.33 -0.13 -12.22
N GLY A 77 -1.12 -1.37 -12.68
CA GLY A 77 -2.05 -2.05 -13.59
C GLY A 77 -3.43 -2.23 -12.95
N ALA A 78 -3.49 -2.69 -11.70
CA ALA A 78 -4.74 -2.78 -10.96
C ALA A 78 -5.39 -1.40 -10.74
N LEU A 79 -4.59 -0.36 -10.44
CA LEU A 79 -5.06 1.01 -10.31
C LEU A 79 -5.65 1.55 -11.62
N VAL A 80 -4.95 1.36 -12.74
CA VAL A 80 -5.39 1.79 -14.08
C VAL A 80 -6.65 1.05 -14.49
N GLN A 81 -6.70 -0.27 -14.26
CA GLN A 81 -7.90 -1.06 -14.50
C GLN A 81 -9.09 -0.51 -13.69
N TRP A 82 -8.90 -0.25 -12.40
CA TRP A 82 -9.93 0.35 -11.55
C TRP A 82 -10.35 1.73 -12.07
N PHE A 83 -9.40 2.59 -12.43
CA PHE A 83 -9.69 3.95 -12.87
C PHE A 83 -10.45 4.00 -14.22
N LEU A 84 -10.12 3.10 -15.15
CA LEU A 84 -10.70 3.08 -16.49
C LEU A 84 -12.03 2.34 -16.57
N PHE A 85 -12.20 1.27 -15.79
CA PHE A 85 -13.33 0.33 -15.94
C PHE A 85 -14.34 0.37 -14.79
N ASP A 86 -14.07 1.03 -13.66
CA ASP A 86 -15.05 1.16 -12.57
C ASP A 86 -16.06 2.29 -12.89
N PRO A 87 -17.36 1.98 -13.11
CA PRO A 87 -18.38 2.98 -13.42
C PRO A 87 -18.56 4.03 -12.31
N LYS A 88 -18.20 3.70 -11.06
CA LYS A 88 -18.34 4.59 -9.90
C LYS A 88 -17.26 5.68 -9.85
N VAL A 89 -16.14 5.48 -10.55
CA VAL A 89 -15.00 6.41 -10.56
C VAL A 89 -15.23 7.57 -11.52
N LYS A 90 -15.99 7.35 -12.60
CA LYS A 90 -16.27 8.34 -13.66
C LYS A 90 -15.00 9.05 -14.17
N ARG A 91 -13.83 8.38 -14.08
CA ARG A 91 -12.51 8.91 -14.44
C ARG A 91 -12.16 10.24 -13.74
N ASP A 92 -12.66 10.45 -12.52
CA ASP A 92 -12.35 11.65 -11.74
C ASP A 92 -10.91 11.59 -11.20
N ILE A 93 -10.04 12.45 -11.74
CA ILE A 93 -8.62 12.57 -11.36
C ILE A 93 -8.45 12.87 -9.87
N ARG A 94 -9.41 13.54 -9.23
CA ARG A 94 -9.34 13.84 -7.78
C ARG A 94 -9.28 12.58 -6.94
N ARG A 95 -9.78 11.45 -7.47
CA ARG A 95 -9.69 10.16 -6.81
C ARG A 95 -8.28 9.57 -6.84
N LEU A 96 -7.39 10.02 -7.71
CA LEU A 96 -5.98 9.60 -7.73
C LEU A 96 -5.10 10.33 -6.72
N LYS A 97 -5.64 11.35 -6.03
CA LYS A 97 -4.92 12.12 -5.00
C LYS A 97 -4.12 11.25 -4.01
N PRO A 98 -4.65 10.14 -3.47
CA PRO A 98 -3.90 9.24 -2.58
C PRO A 98 -2.59 8.68 -3.15
N VAL A 99 -2.57 8.44 -4.46
CA VAL A 99 -1.40 7.92 -5.19
C VAL A 99 -0.41 9.05 -5.39
N ILE A 100 -0.91 10.23 -5.80
CA ILE A 100 -0.11 11.46 -5.96
C ILE A 100 0.55 11.84 -4.63
N ASP A 101 -0.17 11.80 -3.52
CA ASP A 101 0.34 12.11 -2.18
C ASP A 101 1.47 11.15 -1.75
N GLY A 102 1.48 9.91 -2.27
CA GLY A 102 2.53 8.92 -2.03
C GLY A 102 3.74 9.02 -2.97
N MET A 103 3.67 9.82 -4.05
CA MET A 103 4.76 9.96 -5.02
C MET A 103 6.01 10.67 -4.48
N PRO A 104 5.92 11.76 -3.67
CA PRO A 104 7.11 12.50 -3.27
C PRO A 104 8.18 11.65 -2.58
N PRO A 105 7.86 10.78 -1.59
CA PRO A 105 8.86 9.90 -0.99
C PRO A 105 9.49 8.93 -2.00
N LEU A 106 8.73 8.42 -2.98
CA LEU A 106 9.24 7.50 -4.00
C LEU A 106 10.15 8.19 -5.01
N LEU A 107 9.82 9.42 -5.42
CA LEU A 107 10.69 10.23 -6.29
C LEU A 107 12.01 10.56 -5.59
N VAL A 108 11.94 10.94 -4.32
CA VAL A 108 13.13 11.18 -3.49
C VAL A 108 13.95 9.89 -3.33
N ALA A 109 13.31 8.74 -3.15
CA ALA A 109 13.99 7.44 -3.13
C ALA A 109 14.72 7.14 -4.45
N GLY A 110 14.08 7.45 -5.59
CA GLY A 110 14.70 7.30 -6.91
C GLY A 110 15.94 8.19 -7.07
N LEU A 111 15.85 9.46 -6.65
CA LEU A 111 16.98 10.38 -6.66
C LEU A 111 18.14 9.87 -5.77
N PHE A 112 17.84 9.44 -4.53
CA PHE A 112 18.86 8.87 -3.65
C PHE A 112 19.42 7.55 -4.15
N THR A 113 18.63 6.75 -4.88
CA THR A 113 19.13 5.53 -5.51
C THR A 113 20.24 5.85 -6.50
N VAL A 114 20.02 6.82 -7.39
CA VAL A 114 21.05 7.27 -8.34
C VAL A 114 22.26 7.84 -7.60
N ALA A 115 22.04 8.75 -6.65
CA ALA A 115 23.13 9.38 -5.90
C ALA A 115 24.00 8.35 -5.14
N LEU A 116 23.39 7.36 -4.49
CA LEU A 116 24.12 6.33 -3.77
C LEU A 116 24.87 5.38 -4.70
N ILE A 117 24.32 5.06 -5.87
CA ILE A 117 25.02 4.28 -6.91
C ILE A 117 26.26 5.03 -7.39
N GLU A 118 26.13 6.32 -7.71
CA GLU A 118 27.26 7.17 -8.16
C GLU A 118 28.33 7.31 -7.07
N CYS A 119 27.95 7.37 -5.79
CA CYS A 119 28.90 7.39 -4.67
C CYS A 119 29.46 6.01 -4.30
N GLY A 120 29.05 4.93 -4.97
CA GLY A 120 29.47 3.56 -4.63
C GLY A 120 28.91 3.03 -3.30
N GLN A 121 27.90 3.69 -2.75
CA GLN A 121 27.34 3.47 -1.40
C GLN A 121 26.16 2.49 -1.42
N PHE A 122 26.36 1.30 -2.02
CA PHE A 122 25.29 0.33 -2.26
C PHE A 122 24.68 -0.27 -0.98
N SER A 123 25.45 -0.37 0.10
CA SER A 123 24.99 -0.94 1.37
C SER A 123 23.81 -0.18 1.98
N TYR A 124 23.68 1.11 1.70
CA TYR A 124 22.60 1.94 2.23
C TYR A 124 21.31 1.91 1.39
N LEU A 125 21.35 1.33 0.18
CA LEU A 125 20.18 1.33 -0.73
C LEU A 125 18.97 0.64 -0.10
N PHE A 126 19.18 -0.52 0.52
CA PHE A 126 18.09 -1.32 1.09
C PHE A 126 17.36 -0.61 2.23
N GLY A 127 18.13 -0.07 3.18
CA GLY A 127 17.55 0.65 4.31
C GLY A 127 16.84 1.93 3.85
N MET A 128 17.42 2.66 2.90
CA MET A 128 16.81 3.84 2.28
C MET A 128 15.51 3.51 1.55
N TRP A 129 15.49 2.46 0.71
CA TRP A 129 14.30 2.04 -0.03
C TRP A 129 13.15 1.70 0.90
N LEU A 130 13.39 0.89 1.93
CA LEU A 130 12.36 0.50 2.89
C LEU A 130 11.87 1.71 3.71
N ALA A 131 12.76 2.57 4.17
CA ALA A 131 12.37 3.78 4.90
C ALA A 131 11.50 4.71 4.04
N MET A 132 11.90 4.97 2.80
CA MET A 132 11.12 5.79 1.87
C MET A 132 9.79 5.14 1.48
N PHE A 133 9.77 3.82 1.30
CA PHE A 133 8.52 3.09 1.07
C PHE A 133 7.58 3.18 2.28
N GLY A 134 8.10 3.10 3.50
CA GLY A 134 7.33 3.33 4.71
C GLY A 134 6.76 4.75 4.78
N LEU A 135 7.55 5.77 4.43
CA LEU A 135 7.10 7.15 4.33
C LEU A 135 6.02 7.34 3.26
N ALA A 136 6.12 6.67 2.11
CA ALA A 136 5.08 6.68 1.08
C ALA A 136 3.75 6.12 1.61
N ASN A 137 3.78 5.03 2.37
CA ASN A 137 2.58 4.48 3.03
C ASN A 137 2.01 5.45 4.09
N LEU A 138 2.85 6.15 4.83
CA LEU A 138 2.41 7.17 5.81
C LEU A 138 1.85 8.43 5.15
N ALA A 139 2.36 8.85 3.99
CA ALA A 139 1.83 10.00 3.27
C ALA A 139 0.36 9.78 2.87
N SER A 140 0.01 8.54 2.48
CA SER A 140 -1.36 8.14 2.15
C SER A 140 -2.22 7.72 3.36
N ARG A 141 -1.77 7.94 4.61
CA ARG A 141 -2.49 7.48 5.82
C ARG A 141 -3.90 8.07 6.00
N HIS A 142 -4.13 9.26 5.46
CA HIS A 142 -5.40 9.99 5.65
C HIS A 142 -6.55 9.41 4.83
N VAL A 143 -6.25 8.54 3.86
CA VAL A 143 -7.17 7.99 2.87
C VAL A 143 -7.20 6.46 2.87
N LEU A 144 -6.30 5.84 3.64
CA LEU A 144 -6.14 4.40 3.80
C LEU A 144 -6.66 3.92 5.18
N PRO A 145 -6.89 2.60 5.35
CA PRO A 145 -7.26 2.03 6.64
C PRO A 145 -6.19 2.34 7.70
N LYS A 146 -6.63 2.58 8.95
CA LYS A 146 -5.74 2.96 10.07
C LYS A 146 -4.57 1.98 10.26
N GLY A 147 -4.75 0.70 9.92
CA GLY A 147 -3.70 -0.32 9.98
C GLY A 147 -2.47 -0.03 9.10
N ILE A 148 -2.61 0.72 8.01
CA ILE A 148 -1.49 1.07 7.12
C ILE A 148 -0.45 1.96 7.83
N VAL A 149 -0.85 2.71 8.87
CA VAL A 149 0.10 3.51 9.67
C VAL A 149 1.16 2.61 10.31
N TRP A 150 0.73 1.51 10.91
CA TRP A 150 1.63 0.54 11.53
C TRP A 150 2.52 -0.15 10.51
N LEU A 151 1.98 -0.42 9.31
CA LEU A 151 2.78 -0.96 8.21
C LEU A 151 3.85 0.02 7.74
N GLY A 152 3.54 1.31 7.62
CA GLY A 152 4.51 2.35 7.30
C GLY A 152 5.63 2.44 8.35
N ILE A 153 5.27 2.41 9.64
CA ILE A 153 6.24 2.37 10.75
C ILE A 153 7.12 1.12 10.67
N PHE A 154 6.53 -0.05 10.42
CA PHE A 154 7.27 -1.31 10.25
C PHE A 154 8.36 -1.18 9.19
N TYR A 155 8.04 -0.66 8.01
CA TYR A 155 9.02 -0.45 6.94
C TYR A 155 10.12 0.55 7.32
N ILE A 156 9.78 1.62 8.04
CA ILE A 156 10.77 2.60 8.53
C ILE A 156 11.72 1.97 9.53
N VAL A 157 11.20 1.18 10.48
CA VAL A 157 12.02 0.50 11.50
C VAL A 157 12.94 -0.53 10.85
N CYS A 158 12.43 -1.36 9.94
CA CYS A 158 13.26 -2.30 9.18
C CYS A 158 14.29 -1.59 8.31
N GLY A 159 13.91 -0.49 7.66
CA GLY A 159 14.82 0.32 6.87
C GLY A 159 15.95 0.93 7.71
N ALA A 160 15.62 1.50 8.87
CA ALA A 160 16.60 2.02 9.81
C ALA A 160 17.54 0.91 10.33
N ALA A 161 16.98 -0.25 10.69
CA ALA A 161 17.78 -1.39 11.14
C ALA A 161 18.78 -1.86 10.08
N LEU A 162 18.36 -1.96 8.81
CA LEU A 162 19.25 -2.35 7.72
C LEU A 162 20.28 -1.27 7.35
N SER A 163 19.95 0.02 7.49
CA SER A 163 20.91 1.11 7.29
C SER A 163 21.99 1.17 8.38
N LEU A 164 21.66 0.73 9.60
CA LEU A 164 22.57 0.74 10.75
C LEU A 164 23.31 -0.60 10.93
N ALA A 165 22.94 -1.63 10.16
CA ALA A 165 23.57 -2.94 10.24
C ALA A 165 24.98 -2.90 9.61
N PRO A 166 26.06 -3.16 10.38
CA PRO A 166 27.44 -2.99 9.93
C PRO A 166 27.85 -3.95 8.81
N ASP A 167 27.24 -5.13 8.73
CA ASP A 167 27.60 -6.18 7.76
C ASP A 167 26.60 -6.30 6.59
N GLN A 168 25.74 -5.29 6.41
CA GLN A 168 24.75 -5.34 5.34
C GLN A 168 25.40 -5.14 3.98
N SER A 169 25.46 -6.23 3.20
CA SER A 169 25.87 -6.21 1.80
C SER A 169 24.67 -6.05 0.87
N PHE A 170 24.85 -5.28 -0.20
CA PHE A 170 23.88 -5.21 -1.30
C PHE A 170 23.71 -6.55 -2.04
N LEU A 171 24.69 -7.44 -1.92
CA LEU A 171 24.65 -8.79 -2.47
C LEU A 171 23.92 -9.81 -1.57
N SER A 172 23.39 -9.36 -0.43
CA SER A 172 22.54 -10.16 0.45
C SER A 172 21.09 -9.67 0.37
N PRO A 173 20.31 -10.11 -0.65
CA PRO A 173 18.98 -9.55 -0.92
C PRO A 173 17.88 -10.10 0.00
N VAL A 174 18.12 -11.25 0.66
CA VAL A 174 17.11 -11.98 1.44
C VAL A 174 16.44 -11.14 2.53
N PRO A 175 17.17 -10.35 3.36
CA PRO A 175 16.54 -9.56 4.42
C PRO A 175 15.46 -8.62 3.89
N VAL A 176 15.73 -7.97 2.76
CA VAL A 176 14.77 -7.07 2.11
C VAL A 176 13.60 -7.83 1.52
N GLY A 177 13.86 -8.96 0.85
CA GLY A 177 12.81 -9.82 0.29
C GLY A 177 11.81 -10.29 1.35
N VAL A 178 12.30 -10.69 2.53
CA VAL A 178 11.46 -11.09 3.67
C VAL A 178 10.64 -9.93 4.21
N VAL A 179 11.26 -8.75 4.40
CA VAL A 179 10.55 -7.55 4.88
C VAL A 179 9.45 -7.13 3.88
N LEU A 180 9.74 -7.13 2.58
CA LEU A 180 8.78 -6.84 1.54
C LEU A 180 7.65 -7.86 1.52
N PHE A 181 7.95 -9.16 1.58
CA PHE A 181 6.94 -10.22 1.63
C PHE A 181 5.98 -10.04 2.80
N VAL A 182 6.51 -9.95 4.01
CA VAL A 182 5.72 -9.82 5.24
C VAL A 182 4.88 -8.55 5.19
N GLY A 183 5.49 -7.42 4.87
CA GLY A 183 4.78 -6.14 4.86
C GLY A 183 3.71 -6.06 3.76
N GLU A 184 3.98 -6.56 2.56
CA GLU A 184 3.03 -6.52 1.45
C GLU A 184 1.86 -7.49 1.66
N TRP A 185 2.08 -8.63 2.32
CA TRP A 185 1.00 -9.52 2.77
C TRP A 185 0.15 -8.89 3.85
N ILE A 186 0.75 -8.31 4.90
CA ILE A 186 0.03 -7.61 5.96
C ILE A 186 -0.79 -6.46 5.35
N GLY A 187 -0.19 -5.64 4.50
CA GLY A 187 -0.88 -4.55 3.79
C GLY A 187 -2.00 -5.06 2.88
N GLY A 188 -1.75 -6.16 2.17
CA GLY A 188 -2.73 -6.83 1.33
C GLY A 188 -3.95 -7.32 2.11
N VAL A 189 -3.73 -7.94 3.27
CA VAL A 189 -4.78 -8.40 4.19
C VAL A 189 -5.56 -7.21 4.75
N ILE A 190 -4.88 -6.17 5.24
CA ILE A 190 -5.53 -4.95 5.77
C ILE A 190 -6.48 -4.35 4.73
N ILE A 191 -6.02 -4.17 3.50
CA ILE A 191 -6.82 -3.59 2.41
C ILE A 191 -7.96 -4.54 1.99
N HIS A 192 -7.72 -5.85 1.96
CA HIS A 192 -8.74 -6.83 1.55
C HIS A 192 -9.89 -6.93 2.55
N TYR A 193 -9.60 -6.91 3.85
CA TYR A 193 -10.61 -7.06 4.90
C TYR A 193 -11.30 -5.76 5.30
N ASP A 194 -10.67 -4.60 5.18
CA ASP A 194 -11.34 -3.30 5.38
C ASP A 194 -12.55 -3.16 4.44
N GLY A 195 -12.42 -3.62 3.19
CA GLY A 195 -13.54 -3.64 2.25
C GLY A 195 -14.68 -4.61 2.61
N LYS A 196 -14.41 -5.68 3.36
CA LYS A 196 -15.40 -6.71 3.74
C LYS A 196 -16.12 -6.40 5.05
N VAL A 197 -15.41 -5.94 6.07
CA VAL A 197 -16.00 -5.58 7.38
C VAL A 197 -17.07 -4.50 7.20
N ASP A 198 -16.81 -3.52 6.34
CA ASP A 198 -17.77 -2.47 6.02
C ASP A 198 -19.03 -3.03 5.32
N SER A 199 -18.89 -4.03 4.44
CA SER A 199 -20.06 -4.64 3.78
C SER A 199 -20.95 -5.41 4.75
N VAL A 200 -20.36 -6.12 5.71
CA VAL A 200 -21.10 -6.90 6.72
C VAL A 200 -21.77 -5.99 7.75
N MET A 201 -21.07 -4.97 8.27
CA MET A 201 -21.65 -3.97 9.16
C MET A 201 -22.80 -3.22 8.50
N ARG A 202 -22.68 -2.89 7.20
CA ARG A 202 -23.75 -2.26 6.44
C ARG A 202 -24.97 -3.17 6.30
N GLN A 203 -24.75 -4.47 6.07
CA GLN A 203 -25.84 -5.43 5.94
C GLN A 203 -26.56 -5.60 7.29
N ALA A 204 -25.82 -5.71 8.39
CA ALA A 204 -26.38 -5.77 9.74
C ALA A 204 -27.20 -4.52 10.09
N VAL A 205 -26.68 -3.32 9.81
CA VAL A 205 -27.41 -2.05 10.07
C VAL A 205 -28.67 -1.93 9.20
N ILE A 206 -28.60 -2.31 7.92
CA ILE A 206 -29.80 -2.29 7.06
C ILE A 206 -30.84 -3.29 7.56
N THR A 207 -30.44 -4.49 7.97
CA THR A 207 -31.33 -5.49 8.55
C THR A 207 -31.96 -4.98 9.85
N GLU A 208 -31.19 -4.39 10.77
CA GLU A 208 -31.75 -3.78 11.99
C GLU A 208 -32.70 -2.61 11.70
N MET A 209 -32.48 -1.84 10.63
CA MET A 209 -33.38 -0.73 10.25
C MET A 209 -34.66 -1.20 9.54
N VAL A 210 -34.66 -2.38 8.92
CA VAL A 210 -35.82 -2.95 8.22
C VAL A 210 -36.67 -3.79 9.20
N ASP A 211 -36.02 -4.50 10.12
CA ASP A 211 -36.67 -5.43 11.07
C ASP A 211 -36.74 -4.91 12.51
N GLY A 212 -36.26 -3.69 12.77
CA GLY A 212 -36.32 -3.07 14.09
C GLY A 212 -37.75 -2.78 14.54
N PRO A 213 -38.13 -3.06 15.80
CA PRO A 213 -39.49 -2.85 16.28
C PRO A 213 -39.88 -1.38 16.14
N ILE A 214 -41.07 -1.17 15.57
CA ILE A 214 -41.76 0.12 15.57
C ILE A 214 -42.25 0.33 17.01
N GLU A 215 -41.42 0.94 17.85
CA GLU A 215 -41.84 1.54 19.12
C GLU A 215 -41.84 3.07 19.01
#